data_AF-A7RIR0-F1
#
_entry.id   AF-A7RIR0-F1
#
_cell.length_a   1.000
_cell.length_b   1.000
_cell.length_c   1.000
_cell.angle_alpha   90.00
_cell.angle_beta   90.00
_cell.angle_gamma   90.00
#
_symmetry.space_group_name_H-M   'P 1'
#
loop_
_entity.id
_entity.type
_entity.pdbx_description
1 polymer ?
#
loop_
_entity_poly.entity_id
_entity_poly.type
_entity_poly.pdbx_seq_one_letter_code
_entity_poly.pdbx_strand_id
1 'polypeptide(L)' 'ITEESIRRYLARKPMTTKDLLQKFKTKRTGLTNEQTVQLIATILKRIQPEQKTIKGKMYLSLKST' A
#
# COMPACT_ATOMS: atom_id res chain seq x y z
N ILE A 1 -5.39 5.29 -8.54
CA ILE A 1 -4.79 4.94 -7.23
C ILE A 1 -3.98 6.17 -6.81
N THR A 2 -4.27 6.76 -5.65
CA THR A 2 -3.62 8.00 -5.21
C THR A 2 -2.76 7.78 -3.97
N GLU A 3 -1.78 8.66 -3.76
CA GLU A 3 -0.88 8.65 -2.60
C GLU A 3 -1.66 8.74 -1.29
N GLU A 4 -2.59 9.69 -1.20
CA GLU A 4 -3.50 9.86 -0.06
C GLU A 4 -4.29 8.60 0.27
N SER A 5 -4.72 7.82 -0.75
CA SER A 5 -5.43 6.57 -0.51
C SER A 5 -4.54 5.53 0.18
N ILE A 6 -3.28 5.41 -0.25
CA ILE A 6 -2.31 4.47 0.34
C ILE A 6 -1.94 4.93 1.76
N ARG A 7 -1.67 6.23 1.94
CA ARG A 7 -1.37 6.83 3.26
C ARG A 7 -2.51 6.56 4.26
N ARG A 8 -3.77 6.74 3.85
CA ARG A 8 -4.95 6.44 4.68
C ARG A 8 -5.00 4.98 5.13
N TYR A 9 -4.66 4.03 4.26
CA TYR A 9 -4.65 2.62 4.64
C TYR A 9 -3.52 2.30 5.63
N LEU A 10 -2.31 2.78 5.37
CA LEU A 10 -1.12 2.54 6.20
C LEU A 10 -1.17 3.24 7.56
N ALA A 11 -1.86 4.38 7.67
CA ALA A 11 -2.06 5.11 8.93
C ALA A 11 -3.10 4.44 9.85
N ARG A 12 -4.10 3.75 9.27
CA ARG A 12 -5.14 3.06 10.06
C ARG A 12 -4.66 1.78 10.70
N LYS A 13 -3.89 0.98 9.95
CA LYS A 13 -3.30 -0.27 10.44
C LYS A 13 -2.12 -0.69 9.57
N PRO A 14 -1.13 -1.41 10.13
CA PRO A 14 -0.08 -2.02 9.33
C PRO A 14 -0.68 -2.94 8.25
N MET A 15 -0.20 -2.82 7.01
CA MET A 15 -0.66 -3.61 5.87
C MET A 15 0.51 -4.15 5.05
N THR A 16 0.31 -5.30 4.43
CA THR A 16 1.28 -5.83 3.45
C THR A 16 1.04 -5.25 2.06
N THR A 17 2.03 -5.36 1.18
CA THR A 17 1.87 -5.01 -0.25
C THR A 17 0.76 -5.82 -0.91
N LYS A 18 0.60 -7.10 -0.54
CA LYS A 18 -0.50 -7.96 -0.99
C LYS A 18 -1.87 -7.43 -0.57
N ASP A 19 -1.99 -6.95 0.67
CA ASP A 19 -3.23 -6.37 1.18
C ASP A 19 -3.59 -5.08 0.44
N LEU A 20 -2.60 -4.21 0.19
CA LEU A 20 -2.78 -3.00 -0.62
C LEU A 20 -3.24 -3.35 -2.03
N LEU A 21 -2.58 -4.31 -2.70
CA LEU A 21 -2.97 -4.78 -4.03
C LEU A 21 -4.40 -5.31 -4.06
N GLN A 22 -4.84 -6.06 -3.04
CA GLN A 22 -6.23 -6.52 -2.95
C GLN A 22 -7.23 -5.37 -2.82
N LYS A 23 -6.88 -4.28 -2.12
CA LYS A 23 -7.76 -3.09 -2.01
C LYS A 23 -7.95 -2.38 -3.35
N PHE A 24 -6.91 -2.36 -4.19
CA PHE A 24 -6.95 -1.69 -5.50
C PHE A 24 -7.30 -2.60 -6.68
N LYS A 25 -7.42 -3.92 -6.48
CA LYS A 25 -7.83 -4.92 -7.49
C LYS A 25 -9.32 -4.87 -7.87
N THR A 26 -10.15 -4.09 -7.19
CA THR A 26 -11.59 -4.03 -7.48
C THR A 26 -11.87 -3.37 -8.84
N LYS A 27 -12.92 -3.82 -9.54
CA LYS A 27 -13.25 -3.54 -10.97
C LYS A 27 -13.32 -2.06 -11.43
N ARG A 28 -13.10 -1.08 -10.56
CA ARG A 28 -13.34 0.35 -10.83
C ARG A 28 -12.11 1.15 -11.28
N THR A 29 -10.91 0.56 -11.33
CA THR A 29 -9.68 1.30 -11.67
C THR A 29 -9.38 1.39 -13.16
N GLY A 30 -9.87 0.46 -13.99
CA GLY A 30 -9.59 0.42 -15.43
C GLY A 30 -8.13 0.15 -15.80
N LEU A 31 -7.28 -0.19 -14.81
CA LEU A 31 -5.85 -0.45 -14.98
C LEU A 31 -5.57 -1.95 -15.04
N THR A 32 -4.50 -2.34 -15.73
CA THR A 32 -4.00 -3.72 -15.66
C THR A 32 -3.38 -3.99 -14.28
N ASN A 33 -3.25 -5.27 -13.93
CA ASN A 33 -2.60 -5.67 -12.68
C ASN A 33 -1.15 -5.17 -12.60
N GLU A 34 -0.42 -5.22 -13.71
CA GLU A 34 0.98 -4.78 -13.80
C GLU A 34 1.12 -3.28 -13.60
N GLN A 35 0.28 -2.49 -14.27
CA GLN A 35 0.22 -1.03 -14.10
C GLN A 35 -0.10 -0.66 -12.64
N THR A 36 -1.01 -1.41 -12.02
CA THR A 36 -1.38 -1.22 -10.61
C THR A 36 -0.21 -1.49 -9.68
N VAL A 37 0.52 -2.59 -9.88
CA VAL A 37 1.72 -2.92 -9.10
C VAL A 37 2.79 -1.84 -9.25
N GLN A 38 3.06 -1.40 -10.48
CA GLN A 38 4.08 -0.39 -10.76
C GLN A 38 3.75 0.96 -10.13
N LEU A 39 2.48 1.39 -10.19
CA LEU A 39 2.02 2.64 -9.60
C LEU A 39 2.13 2.60 -8.07
N ILE A 40 1.70 1.50 -7.44
CA ILE A 40 1.81 1.31 -5.98
C ILE A 40 3.29 1.31 -5.57
N ALA A 41 4.16 0.61 -6.29
CA ALA A 41 5.59 0.58 -5.99
C ALA A 41 6.22 1.98 -6.08
N THR A 42 5.85 2.76 -7.09
CA THR A 42 6.32 4.15 -7.26
C THR A 42 5.88 5.03 -6.09
N ILE A 43 4.61 4.90 -5.67
CA ILE A 43 4.07 5.68 -4.55
C ILE A 43 4.71 5.26 -3.22
N LEU A 44 4.87 3.97 -2.96
CA LEU A 44 5.51 3.48 -1.73
C LEU A 44 6.96 3.96 -1.60
N LYS A 45 7.70 4.03 -2.72
CA LYS A 45 9.05 4.62 -2.75
C LYS A 45 9.08 6.10 -2.38
N ARG A 46 8.03 6.85 -2.73
CA ARG A 46 7.91 8.28 -2.38
C ARG A 46 7.55 8.47 -0.91
N ILE A 47 6.57 7.71 -0.41
CA ILE A 47 6.08 7.79 0.96
C ILE A 47 7.12 7.29 1.98
N GLN A 48 7.95 6.30 1.62
CA GLN A 48 8.93 5.64 2.49
C GLN A 48 8.32 5.19 3.84
N PRO A 49 7.33 4.28 3.82
CA PRO A 49 6.68 3.82 5.05
C PRO A 49 7.61 3.01 5.96
N GLU A 50 7.32 3.02 7.25
CA GLU A 50 8.05 2.23 8.25
C GLU A 50 7.76 0.73 8.05
N GLN A 51 8.81 -0.09 8.10
CA GLN A 51 8.70 -1.54 7.98
C GLN A 51 8.66 -2.17 9.38
N LYS A 52 7.64 -3.01 9.62
CA LYS A 52 7.44 -3.71 10.88
C LYS A 52 7.30 -5.20 10.64
N THR A 53 8.06 -5.99 11.37
CA THR A 53 7.89 -7.44 11.37
C THR A 53 6.92 -7.84 12.48
N ILE A 54 5.73 -8.29 12.11
CA ILE A 54 4.69 -8.74 13.05
C ILE A 54 4.45 -10.21 12.79
N LYS A 55 4.66 -11.07 13.79
CA LYS A 55 4.46 -12.53 13.70
C LYS A 55 5.17 -13.15 12.47
N GLY A 56 6.41 -12.74 12.22
CA GLY A 56 7.24 -13.24 11.12
C GLY A 56 6.86 -12.75 9.72
N LYS A 57 5.92 -11.80 9.61
CA LYS A 57 5.54 -11.17 8.33
C LYS A 57 5.91 -9.69 8.34
N MET A 58 6.38 -9.20 7.19
CA MET A 58 6.70 -7.80 6.98
C MET A 58 5.45 -7.00 6.64
N TYR A 59 5.17 -5.98 7.44
CA TYR A 59 4.09 -5.02 7.26
C TYR A 59 4.68 -3.63 7.04
N LEU A 60 3.94 -2.81 6.30
CA LEU A 60 4.20 -1.39 6.13
C LEU A 60 3.23 -0.62 7.02
N SER A 61 3.70 0.40 7.72
CA SER A 61 2.85 1.29 8.52
C SER A 61 3.32 2.73 8.42
N LEU A 62 2.39 3.66 8.58
CA LEU A 62 2.72 5.05 8.84
C LEU A 62 2.30 5.37 10.26
N LYS A 63 3.22 5.94 11.03
CA LYS A 63 2.88 6.50 12.34
C LYS A 63 2.03 7.73 12.05
N SER A 64 0.79 7.76 12.55
CA SER A 64 0.01 9.00 12.54
C SER A 64 0.77 9.97 13.44
N THR A 65 1.38 10.99 12.84
CA THR A 65 1.81 12.17 13.58
C THR A 65 0.59 12.90 14.11
#